data_AF-T1DVI7-F1
#
_entry.id   AF-T1DVI7-F1
#
_cell.length_a   1.000
_cell.length_b   1.000
_cell.length_c   1.000
_cell.angle_alpha   90.00
_cell.angle_beta   90.00
_cell.angle_gamma   90.00
#
_symmetry.space_group_name_H-M   'P 1'
#
loop_
_entity.id
_entity.type
_entity.pdbx_description
1 polymer ?
#
loop_
_entity_poly.entity_id
_entity_poly.type
_entity_poly.pdbx_seq_one_letter_code
_entity_poly.pdbx_strand_id
1 'polypeptide(L)'
;MIESKDRQARESKNSQNNTKQIIDSKPTSSVRESRESKPIDSDSVCARSGGNGGLAPIDDTNLPQANCNEIIDSLLTLKLINGGYKDKLWSYGEEVEEEIEEKIDISQGILIASNDDAIAYQALEEMNKKEKWKQLKTSYLAIHNIAQTDIKMSRQRIGEKRLWDWIHSEDNYLEYGENEFIKAEIRYYKIGGPIYDVFLNTPHQYINTCAARISKALTDFGIVIKKLQGMKNNAYVANAGTNTKPYKILVRVEDMIDFLKLNDSLGEPIVFRPKVNQTSDAFCKEVLSSLNANGIIAMIITFRDAGGHVTLWDNDKGEFLDNVDNSDGVNYMNGRYNIREVYFWEIAR
;
A
#
# COMPACT_ATOMS: atom_id res chain seq x y z
N MET A 1 57.26 18.43 -48.97
CA MET A 1 56.29 18.30 -50.08
C MET A 1 54.93 18.07 -49.44
N ILE A 2 53.86 18.73 -49.92
CA ILE A 2 52.44 18.29 -49.89
C ILE A 2 51.93 17.82 -48.50
N GLU A 3 51.25 18.63 -47.67
CA GLU A 3 49.83 19.11 -47.77
C GLU A 3 48.80 17.99 -48.02
N SER A 4 47.56 18.01 -47.55
CA SER A 4 46.66 19.06 -47.04
C SER A 4 45.99 18.58 -45.71
N LYS A 5 45.61 19.44 -44.75
CA LYS A 5 44.50 20.42 -44.77
C LYS A 5 43.16 19.83 -45.25
N ASP A 6 42.38 19.20 -44.36
CA ASP A 6 40.90 19.18 -44.44
C ASP A 6 40.21 18.62 -43.18
N ARG A 7 39.89 19.48 -42.19
CA ARG A 7 38.76 19.27 -41.24
C ARG A 7 38.31 20.43 -40.35
N GLN A 8 38.82 21.66 -40.50
CA GLN A 8 38.23 22.86 -39.88
C GLN A 8 37.24 23.56 -40.82
N ALA A 9 36.15 22.87 -41.19
CA ALA A 9 35.14 23.40 -42.10
C ALA A 9 33.75 22.73 -41.98
N ARG A 10 33.13 22.74 -40.78
CA ARG A 10 31.70 22.39 -40.63
C ARG A 10 30.94 23.02 -39.47
N GLU A 11 31.62 23.62 -38.49
CA GLU A 11 30.98 24.36 -37.39
C GLU A 11 30.98 25.87 -37.68
N SER A 12 29.96 26.38 -38.40
CA SER A 12 29.56 27.81 -38.46
C SER A 12 28.50 28.10 -39.53
N LYS A 13 27.33 27.44 -39.47
CA LYS A 13 26.15 27.82 -40.28
C LYS A 13 24.83 27.19 -39.79
N ASN A 14 24.32 27.72 -38.67
CA ASN A 14 22.89 28.06 -38.50
C ASN A 14 22.72 28.80 -37.17
N SER A 15 22.93 30.12 -37.23
CA SER A 15 22.57 31.03 -36.14
C SER A 15 21.07 31.33 -36.19
N GLN A 16 20.50 31.65 -35.03
CA GLN A 16 19.32 32.53 -34.81
C GLN A 16 18.11 32.42 -35.76
N ASN A 17 16.93 32.18 -35.20
CA ASN A 17 15.79 33.07 -35.48
C ASN A 17 14.62 32.97 -34.47
N ASN A 18 13.83 34.04 -34.43
CA ASN A 18 12.46 34.15 -33.90
C ASN A 18 12.22 34.00 -32.39
N THR A 19 12.61 35.05 -31.66
CA THR A 19 11.74 35.58 -30.58
C THR A 19 10.49 36.20 -31.20
N LYS A 20 9.28 35.96 -30.65
CA LYS A 20 8.15 36.88 -30.82
C LYS A 20 7.15 36.80 -29.66
N GLN A 21 6.85 37.96 -29.09
CA GLN A 21 5.76 38.13 -28.12
C GLN A 21 4.42 38.26 -28.85
N ILE A 22 3.33 37.86 -28.20
CA ILE A 22 2.00 38.43 -28.41
C ILE A 22 1.44 38.75 -27.01
N ILE A 23 0.88 39.94 -26.86
CA ILE A 23 0.14 40.45 -25.69
C ILE A 23 -1.34 40.58 -26.11
N ASP A 24 -2.24 40.79 -25.15
CA ASP A 24 -3.70 40.99 -25.25
C ASP A 24 -4.57 39.75 -24.94
N SER A 25 -5.68 39.86 -24.20
CA SER A 25 -6.18 41.00 -23.40
C SER A 25 -7.18 40.53 -22.32
N LYS A 26 -7.45 41.37 -21.32
CA LYS A 26 -8.64 41.26 -20.44
C LYS A 26 -9.79 42.10 -21.01
N PRO A 27 -11.03 41.74 -20.69
CA PRO A 27 -11.90 42.69 -19.99
C PRO A 27 -12.50 42.13 -18.69
N THR A 28 -13.23 42.98 -17.96
CA THR A 28 -13.69 42.74 -16.58
C THR A 28 -15.18 42.96 -16.39
N SER A 29 -15.86 42.07 -15.67
CA SER A 29 -17.20 42.28 -15.07
C SER A 29 -17.55 41.18 -14.05
N SER A 30 -18.39 41.37 -13.03
CA SER A 30 -18.41 42.39 -11.96
C SER A 30 -19.65 42.20 -11.07
N VAL A 31 -19.52 42.29 -9.73
CA VAL A 31 -20.60 42.54 -8.75
C VAL A 31 -21.75 41.51 -8.68
N ARG A 32 -21.88 40.81 -7.53
CA ARG A 32 -22.92 41.12 -6.53
C ARG A 32 -22.69 40.46 -5.16
N GLU A 33 -23.21 41.08 -4.10
CA GLU A 33 -23.21 40.58 -2.72
C GLU A 33 -24.49 39.78 -2.42
N SER A 34 -24.50 38.97 -1.35
CA SER A 34 -25.39 39.22 -0.18
C SER A 34 -25.33 38.15 0.94
N ARG A 35 -25.30 38.64 2.21
CA ARG A 35 -25.97 38.10 3.43
C ARG A 35 -25.56 36.75 4.05
N GLU A 36 -24.80 36.87 5.14
CA GLU A 36 -25.17 36.54 6.52
C GLU A 36 -26.31 35.52 6.81
N SER A 37 -25.99 34.56 7.68
CA SER A 37 -26.78 34.24 8.89
C SER A 37 -25.88 33.66 9.99
N LYS A 38 -26.23 33.84 11.27
CA LYS A 38 -25.49 33.34 12.45
C LYS A 38 -26.38 32.44 13.33
N PRO A 39 -25.84 31.69 14.33
CA PRO A 39 -26.52 30.53 14.91
C PRO A 39 -27.61 30.86 15.94
N ILE A 40 -28.31 29.82 16.38
CA ILE A 40 -29.30 29.82 17.46
C ILE A 40 -28.68 29.09 18.66
N ASP A 41 -28.58 29.79 19.79
CA ASP A 41 -28.40 29.18 21.12
C ASP A 41 -29.76 29.00 21.79
N SER A 42 -29.89 28.03 22.71
CA SER A 42 -31.07 27.92 23.58
C SER A 42 -30.75 27.26 24.93
N ASP A 43 -30.24 28.06 25.87
CA ASP A 43 -30.30 27.74 27.30
C ASP A 43 -31.73 27.94 27.84
N SER A 44 -32.19 27.05 28.72
CA SER A 44 -33.26 27.38 29.67
C SER A 44 -33.15 26.57 30.96
N VAL A 45 -33.05 27.25 32.10
CA VAL A 45 -32.85 26.68 33.44
C VAL A 45 -34.13 26.77 34.26
N CYS A 46 -34.47 25.73 35.05
CA CYS A 46 -35.14 25.78 36.39
C CYS A 46 -35.67 24.38 36.80
N ALA A 47 -36.10 24.09 38.04
CA ALA A 47 -35.58 24.41 39.38
C ALA A 47 -36.39 23.62 40.46
N ARG A 48 -35.75 23.26 41.58
CA ARG A 48 -36.20 22.32 42.65
C ARG A 48 -37.49 22.69 43.43
N SER A 49 -38.24 21.66 43.86
CA SER A 49 -39.05 21.59 45.11
C SER A 49 -39.53 20.13 45.38
N GLY A 50 -39.71 19.60 46.59
CA GLY A 50 -39.32 20.05 47.94
C GLY A 50 -40.39 19.83 49.03
N GLY A 51 -40.28 18.80 49.91
CA GLY A 51 -41.20 18.59 51.05
C GLY A 51 -40.92 17.33 51.90
N ASN A 52 -41.34 17.32 53.18
CA ASN A 52 -41.09 16.27 54.19
C ASN A 52 -42.37 15.95 55.00
N GLY A 53 -42.50 14.72 55.53
CA GLY A 53 -43.55 14.31 56.49
C GLY A 53 -43.67 12.79 56.64
N GLY A 54 -44.13 12.26 57.78
CA GLY A 54 -44.19 10.80 58.00
C GLY A 54 -44.88 10.34 59.29
N LEU A 55 -44.56 9.11 59.73
CA LEU A 55 -45.17 8.23 60.76
C LEU A 55 -46.01 7.07 60.19
N ALA A 56 -46.02 5.95 60.92
CA ALA A 56 -46.47 4.60 60.51
C ALA A 56 -47.77 4.19 61.29
N PRO A 57 -48.35 2.95 61.23
CA PRO A 57 -47.69 1.63 61.08
C PRO A 57 -48.43 0.53 60.24
N ILE A 58 -47.75 -0.62 60.05
CA ILE A 58 -48.26 -1.99 59.73
C ILE A 58 -49.12 -2.16 58.44
N ASP A 59 -48.60 -2.94 57.48
CA ASP A 59 -49.04 -4.33 57.26
C ASP A 59 -48.02 -5.13 56.42
N ASP A 60 -48.02 -6.47 56.56
CA ASP A 60 -47.16 -7.40 55.81
C ASP A 60 -47.92 -7.97 54.60
N THR A 61 -47.82 -7.33 53.42
CA THR A 61 -47.98 -7.96 52.10
C THR A 61 -47.64 -6.99 50.96
N ASN A 62 -47.38 -7.54 49.76
CA ASN A 62 -47.08 -6.82 48.51
C ASN A 62 -45.70 -6.15 48.45
N LEU A 63 -44.65 -6.98 48.33
CA LEU A 63 -43.50 -6.58 47.50
C LEU A 63 -43.99 -6.39 46.06
N PRO A 64 -43.78 -5.24 45.41
CA PRO A 64 -43.97 -5.12 43.97
C PRO A 64 -43.04 -6.07 43.24
N GLN A 65 -43.53 -6.75 42.20
CA GLN A 65 -42.65 -7.53 41.33
C GLN A 65 -41.62 -6.59 40.71
N ALA A 66 -40.34 -6.87 40.93
CA ALA A 66 -39.27 -6.22 40.18
C ALA A 66 -39.49 -6.52 38.68
N ASN A 67 -39.52 -5.46 37.87
CA ASN A 67 -39.97 -5.55 36.48
C ASN A 67 -38.86 -6.15 35.59
N CYS A 68 -38.64 -7.47 35.65
CA CYS A 68 -37.58 -8.19 34.93
C CYS A 68 -37.69 -8.15 33.38
N ASN A 69 -38.60 -7.36 32.82
CA ASN A 69 -38.84 -7.24 31.39
C ASN A 69 -37.87 -6.30 30.65
N GLU A 70 -37.05 -5.52 31.36
CA GLU A 70 -36.08 -4.58 30.75
C GLU A 70 -34.68 -5.18 30.47
N ILE A 71 -34.46 -6.46 30.79
CA ILE A 71 -33.14 -7.12 30.67
C ILE A 71 -32.99 -7.92 29.34
N ILE A 72 -34.08 -8.10 28.58
CA ILE A 72 -34.12 -9.03 27.43
C ILE A 72 -33.68 -8.38 26.11
N ASP A 73 -33.79 -7.05 25.95
CA ASP A 73 -33.39 -6.33 24.73
C ASP A 73 -31.87 -6.03 24.67
N SER A 74 -31.06 -7.09 24.78
CA SER A 74 -29.62 -7.08 24.46
C SER A 74 -29.21 -8.41 23.83
N LEU A 75 -29.77 -8.66 22.64
CA LEU A 75 -29.35 -9.74 21.76
C LEU A 75 -27.90 -9.54 21.31
N LEU A 76 -26.95 -10.22 21.97
CA LEU A 76 -25.56 -10.30 21.50
C LEU A 76 -25.51 -11.05 20.16
N THR A 77 -25.17 -10.36 19.06
CA THR A 77 -24.89 -10.97 17.75
C THR A 77 -23.56 -11.75 17.78
N LEU A 78 -23.55 -12.90 18.45
CA LEU A 78 -22.33 -13.67 18.75
C LEU A 78 -21.88 -14.52 17.55
N LYS A 79 -21.09 -13.91 16.64
CA LYS A 79 -20.52 -14.59 15.46
C LYS A 79 -19.09 -15.10 15.72
N LEU A 80 -18.96 -16.43 15.82
CA LEU A 80 -17.69 -17.15 15.75
C LEU A 80 -17.41 -17.62 14.31
N ILE A 81 -16.16 -17.52 13.84
CA ILE A 81 -15.74 -18.04 12.53
C ILE A 81 -14.41 -18.79 12.63
N ASN A 82 -14.49 -20.08 12.96
CA ASN A 82 -13.57 -21.13 12.48
C ASN A 82 -14.11 -22.52 12.89
N GLY A 83 -15.14 -22.95 12.17
CA GLY A 83 -15.95 -24.13 12.49
C GLY A 83 -17.36 -23.93 11.96
N GLY A 84 -17.96 -24.95 11.36
CA GLY A 84 -19.25 -24.81 10.67
C GLY A 84 -20.42 -24.71 11.64
N TYR A 85 -21.25 -23.68 11.47
CA TYR A 85 -22.54 -23.59 12.17
C TYR A 85 -23.45 -24.75 11.70
N LYS A 86 -24.01 -25.49 12.66
CA LYS A 86 -25.18 -26.36 12.47
C LYS A 86 -26.28 -25.82 13.38
N ASP A 87 -27.50 -25.75 12.87
CA ASP A 87 -28.59 -25.08 13.56
C ASP A 87 -28.96 -25.78 14.88
N LYS A 88 -28.82 -25.05 15.99
CA LYS A 88 -29.51 -25.28 17.25
C LYS A 88 -29.99 -23.94 17.81
N LEU A 89 -31.27 -23.64 17.57
CA LEU A 89 -32.00 -22.64 18.36
C LEU A 89 -32.19 -23.21 19.77
N TRP A 90 -31.64 -22.54 20.77
CA TRP A 90 -31.88 -22.87 22.18
C TRP A 90 -33.00 -21.97 22.73
N SER A 91 -34.17 -22.56 22.97
CA SER A 91 -35.22 -21.95 23.80
C SER A 91 -35.03 -22.41 25.24
N TYR A 92 -34.82 -21.48 26.18
CA TYR A 92 -34.76 -21.82 27.61
C TYR A 92 -36.15 -22.22 28.13
N GLY A 93 -36.29 -23.47 28.57
CA GLY A 93 -37.53 -24.01 29.12
C GLY A 93 -37.41 -25.50 29.45
N GLU A 94 -37.64 -25.82 30.72
CA GLU A 94 -37.65 -27.16 31.33
C GLU A 94 -36.29 -27.89 31.40
N GLU A 95 -36.23 -28.90 32.28
CA GLU A 95 -35.01 -29.40 32.90
C GLU A 95 -34.36 -30.54 32.10
N VAL A 96 -33.06 -30.42 31.80
CA VAL A 96 -32.22 -31.52 31.31
C VAL A 96 -30.85 -31.43 31.99
N GLU A 97 -30.56 -32.39 32.88
CA GLU A 97 -29.22 -32.59 33.43
C GLU A 97 -28.33 -33.27 32.38
N GLU A 98 -27.38 -32.52 31.78
CA GLU A 98 -26.13 -33.09 31.25
C GLU A 98 -25.11 -31.95 30.98
N GLU A 99 -24.17 -31.73 31.90
CA GLU A 99 -23.07 -30.77 31.72
C GLU A 99 -22.03 -31.30 30.71
N ILE A 100 -22.27 -31.05 29.43
CA ILE A 100 -21.23 -31.14 28.41
C ILE A 100 -20.49 -29.79 28.36
N GLU A 101 -19.39 -29.66 29.14
CA GLU A 101 -18.40 -28.59 28.95
C GLU A 101 -17.69 -28.75 27.58
N GLU A 102 -18.37 -28.42 26.48
CA GLU A 102 -17.73 -28.29 25.17
C GLU A 102 -16.90 -27.00 25.16
N LYS A 103 -15.65 -27.11 25.66
CA LYS A 103 -14.69 -25.99 25.72
C LYS A 103 -14.33 -25.51 24.32
N ILE A 104 -15.05 -24.50 23.86
CA ILE A 104 -14.77 -23.75 22.63
C ILE A 104 -13.37 -23.13 22.75
N ASP A 105 -12.43 -23.61 21.94
CA ASP A 105 -11.07 -23.05 21.87
C ASP A 105 -11.09 -21.70 21.13
N ILE A 106 -11.28 -20.64 21.92
CA ILE A 106 -11.26 -19.24 21.46
C ILE A 106 -9.85 -18.73 21.09
N SER A 107 -8.79 -19.55 21.11
CA SER A 107 -7.43 -19.13 20.70
C SER A 107 -7.28 -18.70 19.23
N GLN A 108 -8.33 -18.90 18.42
CA GLN A 108 -8.42 -18.45 17.02
C GLN A 108 -9.62 -17.50 16.76
N GLY A 109 -10.40 -17.15 17.78
CA GLY A 109 -11.68 -16.43 17.64
C GLY A 109 -11.65 -15.02 18.21
N ILE A 110 -12.19 -14.05 17.46
CA ILE A 110 -12.41 -12.68 17.93
C ILE A 110 -13.89 -12.55 18.31
N LEU A 111 -14.20 -12.34 19.59
CA LEU A 111 -15.52 -11.88 19.98
C LEU A 111 -15.63 -10.37 19.75
N ILE A 112 -16.62 -9.95 18.96
CA ILE A 112 -17.10 -8.57 18.90
C ILE A 112 -18.51 -8.58 19.49
N ALA A 113 -18.66 -8.08 20.71
CA ALA A 113 -19.97 -7.82 21.31
C ALA A 113 -20.37 -6.38 20.99
N SER A 114 -21.49 -6.20 20.30
CA SER A 114 -22.09 -4.90 19.98
C SER A 114 -23.60 -5.06 19.95
N ASN A 115 -24.32 -4.07 20.45
CA ASN A 115 -25.78 -3.95 20.30
C ASN A 115 -26.16 -3.27 18.96
N ASP A 116 -25.16 -2.89 18.17
CA ASP A 116 -25.28 -2.33 16.82
C ASP A 116 -24.44 -3.18 15.85
N ASP A 117 -25.13 -3.89 14.96
CA ASP A 117 -24.54 -4.74 13.92
C ASP A 117 -23.63 -3.93 12.97
N ALA A 118 -23.95 -2.67 12.65
CA ALA A 118 -23.16 -1.86 11.73
C ALA A 118 -21.78 -1.52 12.33
N ILE A 119 -21.74 -1.21 13.65
CA ILE A 119 -20.47 -1.03 14.37
C ILE A 119 -19.65 -2.33 14.36
N ALA A 120 -20.30 -3.49 14.53
CA ALA A 120 -19.62 -4.78 14.49
C ALA A 120 -19.04 -5.11 13.09
N TYR A 121 -19.79 -4.86 12.01
CA TYR A 121 -19.29 -5.04 10.64
C TYR A 121 -18.14 -4.06 10.32
N GLN A 122 -18.22 -2.80 10.73
CA GLN A 122 -17.14 -1.83 10.51
C GLN A 122 -15.87 -2.23 11.26
N ALA A 123 -15.98 -2.67 12.52
CA ALA A 123 -14.85 -3.18 13.28
C ALA A 123 -14.21 -4.41 12.62
N LEU A 124 -15.03 -5.36 12.15
CA LEU A 124 -14.58 -6.55 11.44
C LEU A 124 -13.86 -6.20 10.12
N GLU A 125 -14.35 -5.20 9.38
CA GLU A 125 -13.72 -4.73 8.13
C GLU A 125 -12.34 -4.11 8.39
N GLU A 126 -12.21 -3.24 9.41
CA GLU A 126 -10.93 -2.64 9.78
C GLU A 126 -9.92 -3.66 10.33
N MET A 127 -10.37 -4.68 11.07
CA MET A 127 -9.50 -5.80 11.48
C MET A 127 -9.01 -6.62 10.28
N ASN A 128 -9.89 -6.89 9.31
CA ASN A 128 -9.55 -7.57 8.06
C ASN A 128 -8.54 -6.76 7.22
N LYS A 129 -8.72 -5.43 7.11
CA LYS A 129 -7.74 -4.52 6.50
C LYS A 129 -6.38 -4.59 7.18
N LYS A 130 -6.33 -4.50 8.52
CA LYS A 130 -5.07 -4.56 9.29
C LYS A 130 -4.32 -5.87 9.12
N GLU A 131 -5.03 -7.00 9.12
CA GLU A 131 -4.41 -8.31 8.87
C GLU A 131 -3.92 -8.44 7.42
N LYS A 132 -4.69 -7.95 6.43
CA LYS A 132 -4.25 -7.88 5.02
C LYS A 132 -2.98 -7.05 4.85
N TRP A 133 -2.91 -5.87 5.47
CA TRP A 133 -1.72 -5.01 5.46
C TRP A 133 -0.52 -5.74 6.05
N LYS A 134 -0.67 -6.33 7.24
CA LYS A 134 0.36 -7.13 7.91
C LYS A 134 0.88 -8.27 7.03
N GLN A 135 0.01 -8.97 6.32
CA GLN A 135 0.39 -10.05 5.38
C GLN A 135 1.18 -9.50 4.19
N LEU A 136 0.68 -8.47 3.50
CA LEU A 136 1.38 -7.84 2.36
C LEU A 136 2.75 -7.27 2.76
N LYS A 137 2.81 -6.57 3.90
CA LYS A 137 4.03 -6.02 4.53
C LYS A 137 5.04 -7.12 4.85
N THR A 138 4.60 -8.25 5.43
CA THR A 138 5.46 -9.40 5.72
C THR A 138 6.04 -10.03 4.46
N SER A 139 5.20 -10.27 3.44
CA SER A 139 5.65 -10.85 2.16
C SER A 139 6.62 -9.94 1.40
N TYR A 140 6.42 -8.62 1.46
CA TYR A 140 7.35 -7.64 0.88
C TYR A 140 8.71 -7.62 1.60
N LEU A 141 8.70 -7.59 2.94
CA LEU A 141 9.92 -7.58 3.74
C LEU A 141 10.71 -8.91 3.63
N ALA A 142 10.03 -10.05 3.42
CA ALA A 142 10.68 -11.34 3.21
C ALA A 142 11.60 -11.37 1.96
N ILE A 143 11.23 -10.65 0.89
CA ILE A 143 12.08 -10.49 -0.29
C ILE A 143 13.01 -9.26 -0.21
N HIS A 144 12.60 -8.17 0.45
CA HIS A 144 13.44 -6.97 0.58
C HIS A 144 14.65 -7.19 1.51
N ASN A 145 14.45 -7.80 2.68
CA ASN A 145 15.50 -8.00 3.69
C ASN A 145 16.58 -8.96 3.18
N ILE A 146 17.85 -8.56 3.28
CA ILE A 146 19.01 -9.33 2.79
C ILE A 146 20.03 -9.45 3.92
N ALA A 147 20.39 -10.67 4.29
CA ALA A 147 21.38 -10.93 5.33
C ALA A 147 22.82 -10.96 4.76
N GLN A 148 23.82 -10.73 5.62
CA GLN A 148 25.24 -10.87 5.24
C GLN A 148 25.60 -12.30 4.79
N THR A 149 24.86 -13.30 5.28
CA THR A 149 24.91 -14.69 4.78
C THR A 149 24.44 -14.80 3.33
N ASP A 150 23.36 -14.09 2.97
CA ASP A 150 22.80 -14.12 1.61
C ASP A 150 23.79 -13.50 0.61
N ILE A 151 24.44 -12.40 1.00
CA ILE A 151 25.52 -11.73 0.25
C ILE A 151 26.68 -12.69 -0.02
N LYS A 152 27.12 -13.45 0.99
CA LYS A 152 28.19 -14.46 0.83
C LYS A 152 27.78 -15.59 -0.11
N MET A 153 26.56 -16.11 0.05
CA MET A 153 26.02 -17.18 -0.81
C MET A 153 25.79 -16.70 -2.25
N SER A 154 25.38 -15.45 -2.45
CA SER A 154 25.20 -14.80 -3.75
C SER A 154 26.51 -14.76 -4.55
N ARG A 155 27.59 -14.24 -3.95
CA ARG A 155 28.94 -14.25 -4.55
C ARG A 155 29.36 -15.65 -5.00
N GLN A 156 29.04 -16.69 -4.22
CA GLN A 156 29.33 -18.08 -4.57
C GLN A 156 28.45 -18.63 -5.72
N ARG A 157 27.17 -18.23 -5.83
CA ARG A 157 26.28 -18.64 -6.94
C ARG A 157 26.59 -17.90 -8.25
N ILE A 158 26.95 -16.63 -8.18
CA ILE A 158 27.35 -15.83 -9.36
C ILE A 158 28.71 -16.32 -9.86
N GLY A 159 29.69 -16.42 -8.95
CA GLY A 159 31.10 -16.69 -9.25
C GLY A 159 31.88 -15.41 -9.56
N GLU A 160 33.08 -15.28 -8.99
CA GLU A 160 33.89 -14.04 -9.04
C GLU A 160 34.12 -13.52 -10.47
N LYS A 161 34.49 -14.40 -11.41
CA LYS A 161 34.68 -14.01 -12.82
C LYS A 161 33.40 -13.42 -13.43
N ARG A 162 32.25 -14.07 -13.26
CA ARG A 162 30.98 -13.62 -13.82
C ARG A 162 30.56 -12.27 -13.22
N LEU A 163 30.74 -12.10 -11.92
CA LEU A 163 30.45 -10.83 -11.23
C LEU A 163 31.37 -9.71 -11.74
N TRP A 164 32.66 -10.00 -11.96
CA TRP A 164 33.59 -9.07 -12.60
C TRP A 164 33.17 -8.74 -14.04
N ASP A 165 32.82 -9.75 -14.85
CA ASP A 165 32.36 -9.58 -16.24
C ASP A 165 31.11 -8.69 -16.30
N TRP A 166 30.17 -8.84 -15.36
CA TRP A 166 28.96 -8.02 -15.29
C TRP A 166 29.25 -6.55 -14.95
N ILE A 167 30.13 -6.31 -13.98
CA ILE A 167 30.50 -4.95 -13.54
C ILE A 167 31.24 -4.18 -14.64
N HIS A 168 32.09 -4.87 -15.42
CA HIS A 168 32.93 -4.26 -16.45
C HIS A 168 32.40 -4.41 -17.89
N SER A 169 31.16 -4.90 -18.08
CA SER A 169 30.52 -4.97 -19.41
C SER A 169 30.16 -3.57 -19.92
N GLU A 170 30.19 -3.38 -21.24
CA GLU A 170 29.62 -2.21 -21.92
C GLU A 170 28.10 -2.10 -21.67
N ASP A 171 27.42 -3.23 -21.41
CA ASP A 171 26.01 -3.26 -20.96
C ASP A 171 25.80 -2.61 -19.58
N ASN A 172 26.86 -2.38 -18.80
CA ASN A 172 26.80 -1.65 -17.52
C ASN A 172 26.90 -0.12 -17.71
N TYR A 173 26.28 0.41 -18.76
CA TYR A 173 26.20 1.86 -19.07
C TYR A 173 25.54 2.72 -17.97
N LEU A 174 25.01 2.08 -16.93
CA LEU A 174 24.41 2.69 -15.73
C LEU A 174 25.38 2.77 -14.54
N GLU A 175 26.56 2.14 -14.64
CA GLU A 175 27.63 2.08 -13.63
C GLU A 175 27.18 1.40 -12.31
N TYR A 176 26.37 0.33 -12.41
CA TYR A 176 25.98 -0.46 -11.25
C TYR A 176 27.20 -1.16 -10.61
N GLY A 177 27.28 -1.11 -9.28
CA GLY A 177 28.33 -1.75 -8.50
C GLY A 177 28.02 -3.20 -8.13
N GLU A 178 28.99 -3.81 -7.44
CA GLU A 178 28.91 -5.22 -7.00
C GLU A 178 27.67 -5.50 -6.11
N ASN A 179 27.34 -4.55 -5.24
CA ASN A 179 26.22 -4.66 -4.30
C ASN A 179 24.87 -4.72 -5.02
N GLU A 180 24.72 -4.00 -6.13
CA GLU A 180 23.49 -3.92 -6.92
C GLU A 180 23.23 -5.25 -7.63
N PHE A 181 24.25 -5.84 -8.25
CA PHE A 181 24.18 -7.19 -8.85
C PHE A 181 23.86 -8.26 -7.79
N ILE A 182 24.54 -8.23 -6.62
CA ILE A 182 24.30 -9.15 -5.51
C ILE A 182 22.87 -9.02 -4.96
N LYS A 183 22.41 -7.80 -4.67
CA LYS A 183 21.07 -7.56 -4.12
C LYS A 183 19.97 -7.95 -5.12
N ALA A 184 20.19 -7.74 -6.41
CA ALA A 184 19.28 -8.22 -7.45
C ALA A 184 19.26 -9.75 -7.53
N GLU A 185 20.43 -10.40 -7.57
CA GLU A 185 20.56 -11.87 -7.62
C GLU A 185 19.84 -12.55 -6.46
N ILE A 186 20.02 -12.07 -5.23
CA ILE A 186 19.38 -12.64 -4.04
C ILE A 186 17.85 -12.56 -4.14
N ARG A 187 17.32 -11.47 -4.72
CA ARG A 187 15.87 -11.29 -4.92
C ARG A 187 15.35 -12.25 -5.99
N TYR A 188 16.04 -12.42 -7.12
CA TYR A 188 15.66 -13.41 -8.13
C TYR A 188 15.84 -14.85 -7.66
N TYR A 189 16.83 -15.14 -6.82
CA TYR A 189 17.03 -16.46 -6.20
C TYR A 189 15.89 -16.80 -5.22
N LYS A 190 15.45 -15.83 -4.40
CA LYS A 190 14.26 -15.95 -3.53
C LYS A 190 12.94 -16.11 -4.30
N ILE A 191 12.87 -15.56 -5.51
CA ILE A 191 11.74 -15.74 -6.44
C ILE A 191 11.78 -17.16 -7.05
N GLY A 192 12.94 -17.56 -7.55
CA GLY A 192 13.19 -18.87 -8.18
C GLY A 192 12.48 -19.06 -9.53
N GLY A 193 12.78 -20.18 -10.17
CA GLY A 193 12.22 -20.53 -11.48
C GLY A 193 12.88 -19.78 -12.65
N PRO A 194 12.30 -19.87 -13.87
CA PRO A 194 12.97 -19.45 -15.10
C PRO A 194 13.45 -18.00 -15.14
N ILE A 195 12.81 -17.08 -14.40
CA ILE A 195 13.24 -15.69 -14.31
C ILE A 195 14.61 -15.50 -13.61
N TYR A 196 15.03 -16.44 -12.77
CA TYR A 196 16.38 -16.43 -12.20
C TYR A 196 17.44 -16.70 -13.28
N ASP A 197 17.20 -17.68 -14.16
CA ASP A 197 18.10 -17.95 -15.29
C ASP A 197 18.13 -16.79 -16.29
N VAL A 198 16.99 -16.14 -16.54
CA VAL A 198 16.93 -14.93 -17.37
C VAL A 198 17.75 -13.78 -16.76
N PHE A 199 17.64 -13.55 -15.45
CA PHE A 199 18.49 -12.59 -14.73
C PHE A 199 19.98 -12.95 -14.89
N LEU A 200 20.39 -14.21 -14.65
CA LEU A 200 21.78 -14.63 -14.75
C LEU A 200 22.40 -14.45 -16.16
N ASN A 201 21.58 -14.44 -17.21
CA ASN A 201 22.02 -14.25 -18.59
C ASN A 201 21.95 -12.80 -19.09
N THR A 202 21.17 -11.92 -18.44
CA THR A 202 20.92 -10.53 -18.91
C THR A 202 20.80 -9.50 -17.78
N PRO A 203 21.65 -9.55 -16.74
CA PRO A 203 21.36 -8.98 -15.41
C PRO A 203 21.12 -7.47 -15.42
N HIS A 204 21.80 -6.73 -16.30
CA HIS A 204 21.69 -5.27 -16.46
C HIS A 204 20.26 -4.80 -16.76
N GLN A 205 19.43 -5.64 -17.41
CA GLN A 205 18.01 -5.35 -17.69
C GLN A 205 17.08 -5.57 -16.48
N TYR A 206 17.60 -6.13 -15.39
CA TYR A 206 16.82 -6.68 -14.26
C TYR A 206 17.26 -6.18 -12.88
N ILE A 207 18.33 -5.39 -12.77
CA ILE A 207 18.87 -4.86 -11.49
C ILE A 207 17.80 -4.11 -10.68
N ASN A 208 17.00 -3.27 -11.35
CA ASN A 208 15.92 -2.55 -10.71
C ASN A 208 14.77 -3.50 -10.32
N THR A 209 14.83 -3.96 -9.07
CA THR A 209 13.97 -5.03 -8.53
C THR A 209 12.70 -4.51 -7.85
N CYS A 210 12.25 -3.27 -8.10
CA CYS A 210 11.03 -2.74 -7.46
C CYS A 210 9.76 -3.53 -7.85
N ALA A 211 9.52 -3.72 -9.15
CA ALA A 211 8.39 -4.48 -9.67
C ALA A 211 8.45 -5.97 -9.29
N ALA A 212 9.65 -6.56 -9.27
CA ALA A 212 9.85 -7.96 -8.87
C ALA A 212 9.50 -8.19 -7.39
N ARG A 213 9.89 -7.26 -6.50
CA ARG A 213 9.55 -7.30 -5.06
C ARG A 213 8.04 -7.18 -4.83
N ILE A 214 7.39 -6.21 -5.46
CA ILE A 214 5.93 -6.04 -5.37
C ILE A 214 5.20 -7.23 -5.97
N SER A 215 5.63 -7.76 -7.12
CA SER A 215 5.02 -8.96 -7.73
C SER A 215 5.07 -10.18 -6.81
N LYS A 216 6.19 -10.40 -6.12
CA LYS A 216 6.32 -11.49 -5.16
C LYS A 216 5.39 -11.28 -3.96
N ALA A 217 5.38 -10.07 -3.39
CA ALA A 217 4.52 -9.72 -2.26
C ALA A 217 3.02 -9.88 -2.60
N LEU A 218 2.59 -9.41 -3.78
CA LEU A 218 1.24 -9.58 -4.30
C LEU A 218 0.88 -11.06 -4.51
N THR A 219 1.79 -11.86 -5.08
CA THR A 219 1.57 -13.30 -5.29
C THR A 219 1.39 -14.04 -3.98
N ASP A 220 2.25 -13.77 -2.98
CA ASP A 220 2.18 -14.37 -1.65
C ASP A 220 0.92 -13.91 -0.89
N PHE A 221 0.43 -12.70 -1.18
CA PHE A 221 -0.84 -12.14 -0.71
C PHE A 221 -2.07 -12.67 -1.49
N GLY A 222 -1.88 -13.55 -2.49
CA GLY A 222 -2.95 -14.20 -3.25
C GLY A 222 -3.41 -13.45 -4.52
N ILE A 223 -2.81 -12.30 -4.86
CA ILE A 223 -3.10 -11.57 -6.10
C ILE A 223 -2.33 -12.20 -7.26
N VAL A 224 -3.06 -12.87 -8.15
CA VAL A 224 -2.50 -13.59 -9.30
C VAL A 224 -2.01 -12.63 -10.38
N ILE A 225 -0.69 -12.51 -10.52
CA ILE A 225 -0.05 -11.74 -11.59
C ILE A 225 -0.32 -12.40 -12.96
N LYS A 226 -0.91 -11.61 -13.86
CA LYS A 226 -1.25 -12.00 -15.25
C LYS A 226 -1.26 -10.75 -16.13
N LYS A 227 -1.18 -10.92 -17.45
CA LYS A 227 -1.42 -9.78 -18.37
C LYS A 227 -2.91 -9.45 -18.37
N LEU A 228 -3.24 -8.20 -18.11
CA LEU A 228 -4.61 -7.67 -18.08
C LEU A 228 -4.94 -6.95 -19.39
N GLN A 229 -6.24 -6.80 -19.68
CA GLN A 229 -6.71 -6.01 -20.82
C GLN A 229 -6.40 -4.53 -20.55
N GLY A 230 -5.85 -3.83 -21.55
CA GLY A 230 -5.39 -2.44 -21.41
C GLY A 230 -3.88 -2.29 -21.15
N MET A 231 -3.20 -3.34 -20.65
CA MET A 231 -1.74 -3.33 -20.53
C MET A 231 -1.07 -3.26 -21.91
N LYS A 232 0.13 -2.67 -21.97
CA LYS A 232 0.93 -2.56 -23.21
C LYS A 232 1.09 -3.90 -23.92
N ASN A 233 1.12 -3.87 -25.26
CA ASN A 233 1.23 -5.09 -26.07
C ASN A 233 2.52 -5.89 -25.75
N ASN A 234 3.63 -5.20 -25.48
CA ASN A 234 4.94 -5.75 -25.12
C ASN A 234 5.17 -5.94 -23.60
N ALA A 235 4.13 -5.84 -22.76
CA ALA A 235 4.24 -6.04 -21.32
C ALA A 235 4.75 -7.46 -20.98
N TYR A 236 5.76 -7.57 -20.12
CA TYR A 236 6.51 -8.80 -19.89
C TYR A 236 6.15 -9.45 -18.56
N VAL A 237 5.32 -10.49 -18.64
CA VAL A 237 4.98 -11.38 -17.52
C VAL A 237 5.92 -12.58 -17.53
N ALA A 238 6.84 -12.64 -16.58
CA ALA A 238 7.82 -13.72 -16.44
C ALA A 238 7.24 -14.92 -15.67
N ASN A 239 7.75 -16.12 -15.97
CA ASN A 239 7.47 -17.34 -15.19
C ASN A 239 8.45 -17.46 -14.00
N ALA A 240 7.93 -17.80 -12.84
CA ALA A 240 8.67 -17.85 -11.57
C ALA A 240 8.26 -19.05 -10.70
N GLY A 241 8.99 -19.28 -9.62
CA GLY A 241 8.72 -20.36 -8.66
C GLY A 241 9.23 -21.73 -9.08
N THR A 242 8.94 -22.75 -8.26
CA THR A 242 9.39 -24.13 -8.52
C THR A 242 8.45 -24.85 -9.47
N ASN A 243 8.90 -25.95 -10.07
CA ASN A 243 8.05 -26.84 -10.88
C ASN A 243 6.83 -27.37 -10.10
N THR A 244 6.89 -27.38 -8.76
CA THR A 244 5.81 -27.80 -7.85
C THR A 244 4.93 -26.66 -7.35
N LYS A 245 5.38 -25.41 -7.46
CA LYS A 245 4.65 -24.18 -7.11
C LYS A 245 4.97 -23.06 -8.13
N PRO A 246 4.57 -23.21 -9.40
CA PRO A 246 4.83 -22.21 -10.42
C PRO A 246 3.89 -21.00 -10.24
N TYR A 247 4.43 -19.81 -10.45
CA TYR A 247 3.67 -18.56 -10.48
C TYR A 247 4.26 -17.60 -11.53
N LYS A 248 3.80 -16.36 -11.54
CA LYS A 248 4.21 -15.33 -12.51
C LYS A 248 4.54 -14.03 -11.81
N ILE A 249 5.43 -13.24 -12.39
CA ILE A 249 5.78 -11.90 -11.90
C ILE A 249 5.91 -10.87 -13.03
N LEU A 250 5.80 -9.61 -12.68
CA LEU A 250 6.19 -8.46 -13.49
C LEU A 250 7.53 -7.91 -12.96
N VAL A 251 8.46 -7.68 -13.87
CA VAL A 251 9.83 -7.23 -13.55
C VAL A 251 10.13 -5.81 -14.02
N ARG A 252 9.29 -5.25 -14.90
CA ARG A 252 9.36 -3.84 -15.31
C ARG A 252 8.40 -3.00 -14.48
N VAL A 253 8.85 -1.82 -14.04
CA VAL A 253 8.02 -0.91 -13.25
C VAL A 253 6.79 -0.41 -14.01
N GLU A 254 6.92 -0.12 -15.31
CA GLU A 254 5.79 0.32 -16.13
C GLU A 254 4.70 -0.76 -16.21
N ASP A 255 5.08 -2.01 -16.48
CA ASP A 255 4.13 -3.12 -16.57
C ASP A 255 3.46 -3.38 -15.20
N MET A 256 4.18 -3.21 -14.08
CA MET A 256 3.58 -3.27 -12.74
C MET A 256 2.60 -2.12 -12.48
N ILE A 257 2.92 -0.89 -12.88
CA ILE A 257 2.02 0.25 -12.70
C ILE A 257 0.75 0.10 -13.55
N ASP A 258 0.86 -0.38 -14.78
CA ASP A 258 -0.30 -0.72 -15.61
C ASP A 258 -1.12 -1.86 -14.96
N PHE A 259 -0.47 -2.89 -14.40
CA PHE A 259 -1.16 -3.98 -13.69
C PHE A 259 -1.92 -3.51 -12.45
N LEU A 260 -1.31 -2.68 -11.59
CA LEU A 260 -1.95 -2.15 -10.38
C LEU A 260 -3.20 -1.30 -10.72
N LYS A 261 -3.13 -0.49 -11.78
CA LYS A 261 -4.25 0.35 -12.27
C LYS A 261 -5.40 -0.43 -12.89
N LEU A 262 -5.12 -1.63 -13.43
CA LEU A 262 -6.09 -2.43 -14.17
C LEU A 262 -6.61 -3.64 -13.37
N ASN A 263 -6.22 -3.77 -12.10
CA ASN A 263 -6.59 -4.89 -11.24
C ASN A 263 -7.68 -4.49 -10.24
N ASP A 264 -8.93 -4.77 -10.60
CA ASP A 264 -10.14 -4.51 -9.82
C ASP A 264 -10.05 -4.90 -8.33
N SER A 265 -9.24 -5.92 -7.98
CA SER A 265 -9.07 -6.39 -6.60
C SER A 265 -8.35 -5.39 -5.66
N LEU A 266 -7.77 -4.32 -6.20
CA LEU A 266 -7.10 -3.25 -5.46
C LEU A 266 -7.93 -1.96 -5.39
N GLY A 267 -9.01 -1.85 -6.18
CA GLY A 267 -9.78 -0.62 -6.34
C GLY A 267 -9.03 0.51 -7.07
N GLU A 268 -9.68 1.68 -7.13
CA GLU A 268 -9.14 2.88 -7.77
C GLU A 268 -8.06 3.54 -6.90
N PRO A 269 -6.90 3.95 -7.48
CA PRO A 269 -5.88 4.67 -6.74
C PRO A 269 -6.27 6.12 -6.45
N ILE A 270 -5.82 6.63 -5.30
CA ILE A 270 -5.69 8.08 -5.10
C ILE A 270 -4.56 8.58 -6.01
N VAL A 271 -4.86 9.56 -6.88
CA VAL A 271 -3.92 10.06 -7.90
C VAL A 271 -3.51 11.50 -7.61
N PHE A 272 -2.21 11.70 -7.38
CA PHE A 272 -1.61 13.01 -7.16
C PHE A 272 -0.82 13.46 -8.40
N ARG A 273 -0.91 14.74 -8.73
CA ARG A 273 -0.16 15.38 -9.84
C ARG A 273 0.35 16.75 -9.42
N PRO A 274 1.58 17.16 -9.80
CA PRO A 274 2.07 18.50 -9.52
C PRO A 274 1.19 19.57 -10.17
N LYS A 275 0.87 20.62 -9.43
CA LYS A 275 0.19 21.82 -9.94
C LYS A 275 1.18 22.63 -10.78
N VAL A 276 0.65 23.48 -11.67
CA VAL A 276 1.48 24.38 -12.50
C VAL A 276 2.34 25.26 -11.58
N ASN A 277 3.66 25.28 -11.83
CA ASN A 277 4.68 25.97 -11.04
C ASN A 277 4.87 25.46 -9.58
N GLN A 278 4.34 24.29 -9.21
CA GLN A 278 4.65 23.64 -7.93
C GLN A 278 6.06 23.07 -7.97
N THR A 279 6.86 23.29 -6.91
CA THR A 279 8.17 22.67 -6.77
C THR A 279 8.04 21.20 -6.37
N SER A 280 9.02 20.35 -6.74
CA SER A 280 9.08 18.95 -6.33
C SER A 280 8.95 18.80 -4.81
N ASP A 281 9.67 19.60 -4.02
CA ASP A 281 9.53 19.69 -2.55
C ASP A 281 8.08 19.88 -2.09
N ALA A 282 7.38 20.86 -2.66
CA ALA A 282 6.02 21.22 -2.27
C ALA A 282 5.02 20.15 -2.69
N PHE A 283 5.22 19.53 -3.85
CA PHE A 283 4.42 18.38 -4.30
C PHE A 283 4.65 17.16 -3.40
N CYS A 284 5.90 16.83 -3.09
CA CYS A 284 6.24 15.71 -2.22
C CYS A 284 5.64 15.88 -0.82
N LYS A 285 5.73 17.08 -0.24
CA LYS A 285 5.12 17.41 1.07
C LYS A 285 3.59 17.31 1.03
N GLU A 286 2.95 17.82 -0.02
CA GLU A 286 1.49 17.70 -0.20
C GLU A 286 1.05 16.24 -0.23
N VAL A 287 1.69 15.40 -1.06
CA VAL A 287 1.37 13.96 -1.14
C VAL A 287 1.59 13.28 0.20
N LEU A 288 2.78 13.42 0.82
CA LEU A 288 3.07 12.78 2.11
C LEU A 288 2.11 13.22 3.22
N SER A 289 1.69 14.49 3.25
CA SER A 289 0.67 14.98 4.20
C SER A 289 -0.74 14.47 3.93
N SER A 290 -0.98 13.88 2.76
CA SER A 290 -2.26 13.29 2.35
C SER A 290 -2.31 11.77 2.55
N LEU A 291 -1.18 11.11 2.76
CA LEU A 291 -1.12 9.66 3.02
C LEU A 291 -1.38 9.39 4.50
N ASN A 292 -2.65 9.20 4.86
CA ASN A 292 -3.10 8.89 6.22
C ASN A 292 -3.44 7.40 6.45
N ALA A 293 -2.94 6.54 5.56
CA ALA A 293 -3.25 5.11 5.53
C ALA A 293 -2.05 4.31 4.99
N ASN A 294 -1.98 3.04 5.36
CA ASN A 294 -1.00 2.08 4.88
C ASN A 294 -1.38 1.54 3.50
N GLY A 295 -0.41 1.35 2.59
CA GLY A 295 -0.75 0.89 1.24
C GLY A 295 0.38 0.71 0.24
N ILE A 296 -0.01 0.46 -1.02
CA ILE A 296 0.90 0.37 -2.16
C ILE A 296 1.06 1.77 -2.76
N ILE A 297 2.31 2.19 -3.01
CA ILE A 297 2.60 3.46 -3.67
C ILE A 297 3.42 3.23 -4.96
N ALA A 298 2.95 3.82 -6.05
CA ALA A 298 3.67 3.88 -7.32
C ALA A 298 3.89 5.34 -7.74
N MET A 299 5.06 5.61 -8.29
CA MET A 299 5.49 6.97 -8.65
C MET A 299 6.03 6.96 -10.08
N ILE A 300 5.55 7.87 -10.94
CA ILE A 300 6.13 8.12 -12.26
C ILE A 300 7.25 9.13 -12.09
N ILE A 301 8.49 8.66 -12.14
CA ILE A 301 9.71 9.42 -11.83
C ILE A 301 10.69 9.27 -13.00
N THR A 302 11.43 10.33 -13.33
CA THR A 302 12.53 10.23 -14.31
C THR A 302 13.82 9.83 -13.60
N PHE A 303 14.23 8.55 -13.70
CA PHE A 303 15.56 8.07 -13.30
C PHE A 303 16.45 7.77 -14.52
N ARG A 304 17.72 7.43 -14.27
CA ARG A 304 18.67 6.96 -15.31
C ARG A 304 18.29 5.57 -15.85
N ASP A 305 17.64 4.74 -15.03
CA ASP A 305 17.37 3.32 -15.27
C ASP A 305 15.88 2.95 -15.33
N ALA A 306 14.98 3.83 -14.91
CA ALA A 306 13.54 3.55 -14.85
C ALA A 306 12.66 4.79 -15.04
N GLY A 307 11.48 4.59 -15.63
CA GLY A 307 10.40 5.59 -15.74
C GLY A 307 9.51 5.72 -14.51
N GLY A 308 9.90 5.11 -13.38
CA GLY A 308 9.14 5.15 -12.13
C GLY A 308 9.70 4.24 -11.05
N HIS A 309 9.01 4.24 -9.90
CA HIS A 309 9.29 3.36 -8.77
C HIS A 309 8.00 2.82 -8.16
N VAL A 310 8.06 1.67 -7.49
CA VAL A 310 6.90 1.06 -6.80
C VAL A 310 7.34 0.35 -5.53
N THR A 311 6.68 0.68 -4.42
CA THR A 311 7.02 0.22 -3.06
C THR A 311 5.76 0.21 -2.17
N LEU A 312 5.92 -0.05 -0.87
CA LEU A 312 4.87 0.06 0.12
C LEU A 312 5.12 1.27 1.03
N TRP A 313 4.06 1.98 1.42
CA TRP A 313 4.09 3.07 2.39
C TRP A 313 3.57 2.58 3.75
N ASP A 314 4.39 2.77 4.78
CA ASP A 314 4.11 2.40 6.17
C ASP A 314 3.72 3.66 6.96
N ASN A 315 2.42 3.98 6.94
CA ASN A 315 1.84 5.15 7.61
C ASN A 315 2.09 5.13 9.14
N ASP A 316 2.12 3.93 9.73
CA ASP A 316 2.44 3.69 11.14
C ASP A 316 3.82 4.27 11.55
N LYS A 317 4.70 4.49 10.56
CA LYS A 317 6.06 5.02 10.71
C LYS A 317 6.34 6.31 9.93
N GLY A 318 5.56 6.58 8.88
CA GLY A 318 5.85 7.64 7.91
C GLY A 318 7.02 7.32 6.96
N GLU A 319 7.24 6.05 6.57
CA GLU A 319 8.35 5.66 5.68
C GLU A 319 7.97 4.71 4.53
N PHE A 320 8.85 4.61 3.52
CA PHE A 320 8.79 3.56 2.51
C PHE A 320 9.46 2.27 3.01
N LEU A 321 8.83 1.12 2.79
CA LEU A 321 9.34 -0.17 3.28
C LEU A 321 10.56 -0.72 2.52
N ASP A 322 11.14 0.05 1.59
CA ASP A 322 12.45 -0.24 1.01
C ASP A 322 13.55 0.77 1.31
N ASN A 323 13.34 1.60 2.34
CA ASN A 323 14.31 2.54 2.91
C ASN A 323 15.36 1.86 3.84
N VAL A 324 15.31 0.52 3.99
CA VAL A 324 15.90 -0.22 5.13
C VAL A 324 17.42 -0.44 5.04
N ASP A 325 18.05 -0.17 3.90
CA ASP A 325 19.46 -0.49 3.63
C ASP A 325 20.48 0.42 4.37
N ASN A 326 20.05 1.52 5.01
CA ASN A 326 20.87 2.45 5.82
C ASN A 326 22.12 3.08 5.15
N SER A 327 22.35 2.83 3.87
CA SER A 327 23.40 3.44 3.03
C SER A 327 22.72 4.28 1.94
N ASP A 328 22.48 5.57 2.25
CA ASP A 328 21.59 6.48 1.50
C ASP A 328 20.15 5.96 1.36
N GLY A 329 19.40 6.03 2.47
CA GLY A 329 17.96 5.76 2.48
C GLY A 329 17.20 6.66 1.50
N VAL A 330 16.78 6.07 0.37
CA VAL A 330 16.16 6.83 -0.74
C VAL A 330 14.71 7.14 -0.42
N ASN A 331 14.49 8.20 0.35
CA ASN A 331 13.20 8.88 0.35
C ASN A 331 12.96 9.45 -1.06
N TYR A 332 12.22 8.73 -1.89
CA TYR A 332 11.84 9.15 -3.24
C TYR A 332 11.05 10.47 -3.27
N MET A 333 10.42 10.84 -2.15
CA MET A 333 9.65 12.06 -1.93
C MET A 333 10.48 13.15 -1.23
N ASN A 334 11.79 13.22 -1.51
CA ASN A 334 12.71 14.23 -0.97
C ASN A 334 12.85 15.49 -1.84
N GLY A 335 12.03 15.65 -2.88
CA GLY A 335 12.07 16.80 -3.80
C GLY A 335 13.22 16.83 -4.82
N ARG A 336 14.25 15.99 -4.69
CA ARG A 336 15.38 15.94 -5.64
C ARG A 336 15.01 15.37 -7.01
N TYR A 337 13.90 14.63 -7.08
CA TYR A 337 13.46 13.93 -8.28
C TYR A 337 12.32 14.67 -9.00
N ASN A 338 12.25 14.49 -10.32
CA ASN A 338 11.13 14.96 -11.13
C ASN A 338 10.03 13.90 -11.15
N ILE A 339 9.06 14.05 -10.25
CA ILE A 339 7.91 13.16 -10.10
C ILE A 339 6.72 13.76 -10.84
N ARG A 340 6.17 13.03 -11.81
CA ARG A 340 5.08 13.50 -12.69
C ARG A 340 3.70 13.14 -12.17
N GLU A 341 3.57 11.95 -11.60
CA GLU A 341 2.32 11.41 -11.05
C GLU A 341 2.65 10.47 -9.88
N VAL A 342 1.79 10.42 -8.87
CA VAL A 342 1.84 9.42 -7.79
C VAL A 342 0.47 8.74 -7.72
N TYR A 343 0.49 7.42 -7.56
CA TYR A 343 -0.68 6.56 -7.39
C TYR A 343 -0.56 5.84 -6.05
N PHE A 344 -1.62 5.88 -5.25
CA PHE A 344 -1.65 5.22 -3.94
C PHE A 344 -2.92 4.38 -3.80
N TRP A 345 -2.75 3.09 -3.46
CA TRP A 345 -3.83 2.17 -3.14
C TRP A 345 -3.82 1.89 -1.64
N GLU A 346 -4.89 2.31 -0.96
CA GLU A 346 -5.10 2.07 0.46
C GLU A 346 -5.35 0.58 0.75
N ILE A 347 -4.69 0.05 1.78
CA ILE A 347 -4.87 -1.34 2.24
C ILE A 347 -5.38 -1.39 3.69
N ALA A 348 -4.97 -0.46 4.56
CA ALA A 348 -5.44 -0.34 5.95
C ALA A 348 -5.19 1.05 6.55
N ARG A 349 -5.93 1.40 7.62
CA ARG A 349 -5.71 2.59 8.47
C ARG A 349 -5.33 2.19 9.89
#